data_AF-A0ABD4XW24-F1
#
_entry.id   AF-A0ABD4XW24-F1
#
_cell.length_a   1.000
_cell.length_b   1.000
_cell.length_c   1.000
_cell.angle_alpha   90.00
_cell.angle_beta   90.00
_cell.angle_gamma   90.00
#
_symmetry.space_group_name_H-M   'P 1'
#
loop_
_entity.id
_entity.type
_entity.pdbx_description
1 polymer ?
#
loop_
_entity_poly.entity_id
_entity_poly.type
_entity_poly.pdbx_seq_one_letter_code
_entity_poly.pdbx_strand_id
1 'polypeptide(L)'
;MIKPLDSARLSDIERARKEHQKTAVALAKAVAAAFPKGTRVRVPMGKGTTEGIVCGKPSSEEPMRVPVQLDCRRDFQRNILFQEVELLDDLFEGQGEPTIAPK
;
A
#
# COMPACT_ATOMS: atom_id res chain seq x y z
N MET A 1 -5.86 -14.98 41.97
CA MET A 1 -4.48 -15.44 41.68
C MET A 1 -4.31 -15.53 40.16
N ILE A 2 -3.39 -14.74 39.59
CA ILE A 2 -3.03 -14.85 38.17
C ILE A 2 -1.95 -15.94 38.07
N LYS A 3 -2.19 -16.99 37.28
CA LYS A 3 -1.18 -18.03 37.04
C LYS A 3 -0.19 -17.52 35.98
N PRO A 4 1.14 -17.64 36.19
CA PRO A 4 2.11 -17.28 35.16
C PRO A 4 1.96 -18.20 33.94
N LEU A 5 2.16 -17.64 32.76
CA LEU A 5 2.15 -18.38 31.50
C LEU A 5 3.40 -19.29 31.47
N ASP A 6 3.23 -20.58 31.16
CA ASP A 6 4.34 -21.52 31.05
C ASP A 6 5.19 -21.25 29.79
N SER A 7 6.46 -21.69 29.85
CA SER A 7 7.46 -21.41 28.80
C SER A 7 7.09 -21.99 27.43
N ALA A 8 6.34 -23.09 27.38
CA ALA A 8 5.87 -23.67 26.13
C ALA A 8 4.84 -22.74 25.45
N ARG A 9 3.88 -22.21 26.21
CA ARG A 9 2.91 -21.22 25.69
C ARG A 9 3.57 -19.92 25.23
N LEU A 10 4.60 -19.45 25.94
CA LEU A 10 5.39 -18.28 25.49
C LEU A 10 6.06 -18.55 24.14
N SER A 11 6.66 -19.74 23.96
CA SER A 11 7.30 -20.14 22.71
C SER A 11 6.31 -20.25 21.54
N ASP A 12 5.11 -20.78 21.79
CA ASP A 12 4.05 -20.85 20.79
C ASP A 12 3.56 -19.46 20.37
N ILE A 13 3.43 -18.52 21.32
CA ILE A 13 3.09 -17.13 21.03
C ILE A 13 4.17 -16.46 20.18
N GLU A 14 5.45 -16.66 20.50
CA GLU A 14 6.55 -16.12 19.70
C GLU A 14 6.58 -16.70 18.28
N ARG A 15 6.33 -18.01 18.14
CA ARG A 15 6.23 -18.66 16.83
C ARG A 15 5.07 -18.06 16.02
N ALA A 16 3.88 -17.98 16.61
CA ALA A 16 2.72 -17.38 15.98
C ALA A 16 2.97 -15.92 15.57
N ARG A 17 3.66 -15.14 16.42
CA ARG A 17 4.06 -13.77 16.11
C ARG A 17 4.99 -13.69 14.90
N LYS A 18 6.02 -14.56 14.83
CA LYS A 18 6.95 -14.61 13.70
C LYS A 18 6.25 -15.02 12.40
N GLU A 19 5.36 -16.01 12.46
CA GLU A 19 4.55 -16.44 11.32
C GLU A 19 3.65 -15.30 10.83
N HIS A 20 2.94 -14.65 11.76
CA HIS A 20 2.11 -13.49 11.42
C HIS A 20 2.92 -12.37 10.77
N GLN A 21 4.12 -12.06 11.30
CA GLN A 21 5.00 -11.06 10.71
C GLN A 21 5.44 -11.42 9.28
N LYS A 22 5.77 -12.69 9.02
CA LYS A 22 6.10 -13.15 7.65
C LYS A 22 4.92 -12.98 6.71
N THR A 23 3.73 -13.36 7.14
CA THR A 23 2.49 -13.20 6.35
C THR A 23 2.19 -11.74 6.08
N ALA A 24 2.34 -10.87 7.08
CA ALA A 24 2.14 -9.43 6.92
C ALA A 24 3.15 -8.82 5.93
N VAL A 25 4.42 -9.21 5.99
CA VAL A 25 5.43 -8.79 5.02
C VAL A 25 5.09 -9.27 3.60
N ALA A 26 4.66 -10.52 3.44
CA ALA A 26 4.26 -11.05 2.14
C ALA A 26 3.05 -10.29 1.56
N LEU A 27 2.07 -9.98 2.40
CA LEU A 27 0.88 -9.23 2.02
C LEU A 27 1.21 -7.78 1.63
N ALA A 28 2.04 -7.09 2.42
CA ALA A 28 2.52 -5.75 2.09
C ALA A 28 3.24 -5.71 0.73
N LYS A 29 4.03 -6.75 0.42
CA LYS A 29 4.68 -6.90 -0.89
C LYS A 29 3.69 -7.11 -2.02
N ALA A 30 2.68 -7.97 -1.82
CA ALA A 30 1.64 -8.21 -2.82
C ALA A 30 0.84 -6.92 -3.12
N VAL A 31 0.45 -6.18 -2.09
CA VAL A 31 -0.22 -4.89 -2.24
C VAL A 31 0.70 -3.86 -2.93
N ALA A 32 1.99 -3.79 -2.57
CA ALA A 32 2.96 -2.91 -3.23
C ALA A 32 3.16 -3.25 -4.72
N ALA A 33 3.00 -4.51 -5.11
CA ALA A 33 3.09 -4.94 -6.50
C ALA A 33 1.83 -4.57 -7.29
N ALA A 34 0.64 -4.65 -6.66
CA ALA A 34 -0.62 -4.22 -7.26
C ALA A 34 -0.75 -2.69 -7.35
N PHE A 35 -0.15 -1.95 -6.40
CA PHE A 35 -0.14 -0.49 -6.35
C PHE A 35 1.30 0.04 -6.31
N PRO A 36 2.00 0.08 -7.46
CA PRO A 36 3.34 0.63 -7.55
C PRO A 36 3.37 2.12 -7.17
N LYS A 37 4.51 2.57 -6.64
CA LYS A 37 4.73 4.00 -6.40
C LYS A 37 4.66 4.76 -7.73
N GLY A 38 3.96 5.88 -7.75
CA GLY A 38 3.75 6.71 -8.94
C GLY A 38 2.46 6.39 -9.69
N THR A 39 1.82 5.25 -9.41
CA THR A 39 0.56 4.89 -10.04
C THR A 39 -0.55 5.83 -9.62
N ARG A 40 -1.36 6.26 -10.59
CA ARG A 40 -2.53 7.10 -10.37
C ARG A 40 -3.70 6.24 -9.89
N VAL A 41 -4.41 6.73 -8.89
CA VAL A 41 -5.48 5.99 -8.23
C VAL A 41 -6.67 6.88 -7.94
N ARG A 42 -7.84 6.27 -7.87
CA ARG A 42 -9.06 6.89 -7.38
C ARG A 42 -9.39 6.34 -6.00
N VAL A 43 -9.83 7.25 -5.14
CA VAL A 43 -10.01 7.05 -3.72
C VAL A 43 -11.38 7.56 -3.28
N PRO A 44 -12.19 6.77 -2.58
CA PRO A 44 -13.42 7.26 -1.96
C PRO A 44 -13.12 8.20 -0.77
N MET A 45 -13.76 9.35 -0.76
CA MET A 45 -13.65 10.40 0.25
C MET A 45 -15.04 10.86 0.68
N GLY A 46 -15.59 10.22 1.71
CA GLY A 46 -16.86 10.62 2.33
C GLY A 46 -18.03 10.58 1.34
N LYS A 47 -18.35 11.73 0.72
CA LYS A 47 -19.47 11.90 -0.22
C LYS A 47 -19.08 11.83 -1.70
N GLY A 48 -17.80 11.62 -2.04
CA GLY A 48 -17.34 11.56 -3.43
C GLY A 48 -16.07 10.76 -3.57
N THR A 49 -15.46 10.81 -4.75
CA THR A 49 -14.15 10.24 -5.03
C THR A 49 -13.14 11.35 -5.32
N THR A 50 -11.88 11.11 -5.03
CA THR A 50 -10.77 11.99 -5.39
C THR A 50 -9.68 11.16 -6.04
N GLU A 51 -8.85 11.81 -6.84
CA GLU A 51 -7.67 11.18 -7.42
C GLU A 51 -6.45 11.42 -6.52
N GLY A 52 -5.47 10.56 -6.68
CA GLY A 52 -4.19 10.71 -6.04
C GLY A 52 -3.14 9.82 -6.68
N ILE A 53 -1.95 9.88 -6.12
CA ILE A 53 -0.80 9.12 -6.57
C ILE A 53 -0.28 8.28 -5.40
N VAL A 54 0.01 7.01 -5.66
CA VAL A 54 0.67 6.15 -4.69
C VAL A 54 2.07 6.71 -4.39
N CYS A 55 2.31 7.16 -3.18
CA CYS A 55 3.54 7.90 -2.84
C CYS A 55 4.59 7.04 -2.11
N GLY A 56 4.22 5.84 -1.67
CA GLY A 56 5.09 4.95 -0.90
C GLY A 56 4.70 3.48 -1.01
N LYS A 57 5.29 2.66 -0.14
CA LYS A 57 4.97 1.22 -0.03
C LYS A 57 4.20 0.96 1.27
N PRO A 58 3.23 0.01 1.27
CA PRO A 58 2.62 -0.50 2.49
C PRO A 58 3.67 -0.99 3.50
N SER A 59 3.42 -0.78 4.79
CA SER A 59 4.29 -1.28 5.87
C SER A 59 3.88 -2.70 6.28
N SER A 60 4.78 -3.44 6.94
CA SER A 60 4.40 -4.75 7.52
C SER A 60 3.45 -4.63 8.71
N GLU A 61 3.31 -3.44 9.30
CA GLU A 61 2.39 -3.17 10.41
C GLU A 61 0.97 -2.90 9.88
N GLU A 62 0.86 -2.27 8.70
CA GLU A 62 -0.39 -2.01 7.99
C GLU A 62 -0.33 -2.52 6.53
N PRO A 63 -0.19 -3.84 6.32
CA PRO A 63 0.14 -4.41 5.02
C PRO A 63 -0.95 -4.23 3.96
N MET A 64 -2.18 -3.94 4.40
CA MET A 64 -3.35 -3.72 3.55
C MET A 64 -3.57 -2.26 3.18
N ARG A 65 -2.71 -1.34 3.66
CA ARG A 65 -2.89 0.08 3.41
C ARG A 65 -1.90 0.60 2.37
N VAL A 66 -2.44 1.23 1.34
CA VAL A 66 -1.71 1.92 0.29
C VAL A 66 -1.53 3.39 0.71
N PRO A 67 -0.29 3.90 0.80
CA PRO A 67 -0.06 5.32 1.03
C PRO A 67 -0.32 6.10 -0.27
N VAL A 68 -1.31 6.98 -0.24
CA VAL A 68 -1.73 7.80 -1.39
C VAL A 68 -1.61 9.28 -1.02
N GLN A 69 -0.99 10.05 -1.90
CA GLN A 69 -1.03 11.51 -1.89
C GLN A 69 -2.23 11.97 -2.71
N LEU A 70 -3.20 12.65 -2.11
CA LEU A 70 -4.44 13.04 -2.76
C LEU A 70 -4.31 14.40 -3.45
N ASP A 71 -4.86 14.54 -4.66
CA ASP A 71 -4.79 15.78 -5.45
C ASP A 71 -5.64 16.90 -4.86
N CYS A 72 -6.67 16.57 -4.08
CA CYS A 72 -7.59 17.55 -3.50
C CYS A 72 -6.92 18.50 -2.49
N ARG A 73 -5.75 18.13 -1.95
CA ARG A 73 -4.96 18.96 -1.06
C ARG A 73 -3.47 18.69 -1.29
N ARG A 74 -2.76 19.70 -1.80
CA ARG A 74 -1.29 19.71 -1.81
C ARG A 74 -0.82 19.36 -0.39
N ASP A 75 -0.03 18.30 -0.27
CA ASP A 75 0.53 17.73 0.97
C ASP A 75 -0.38 16.84 1.83
N PHE A 76 -1.54 16.41 1.33
CA PHE A 76 -2.38 15.45 2.07
C PHE A 76 -2.08 14.01 1.67
N GLN A 77 -1.34 13.29 2.53
CA GLN A 77 -1.11 11.86 2.42
C GLN A 77 -2.04 11.07 3.35
N ARG A 78 -2.57 9.95 2.85
CA ARG A 78 -3.39 9.04 3.65
C ARG A 78 -3.08 7.57 3.34
N ASN A 79 -3.17 6.73 4.37
CA ASN A 79 -3.08 5.27 4.25
C ASN A 79 -4.48 4.69 4.03
N ILE A 80 -4.74 4.21 2.82
CA ILE A 80 -6.08 3.81 2.34
C ILE A 80 -6.12 2.31 2.14
N LEU A 81 -7.22 1.65 2.47
CA LEU A 81 -7.32 0.20 2.32
C LEU A 81 -7.23 -0.16 0.83
N PHE A 82 -6.42 -1.15 0.48
CA PHE A 82 -6.20 -1.56 -0.91
C PHE A 82 -7.50 -1.92 -1.67
N GLN A 83 -8.54 -2.36 -0.96
CA GLN A 83 -9.86 -2.67 -1.55
C GLN A 83 -10.67 -1.43 -1.92
N GLU A 84 -10.35 -0.30 -1.30
CA GLU A 84 -11.00 1.00 -1.54
C GLU A 84 -10.25 1.80 -2.62
N VAL A 85 -9.04 1.38 -3.00
CA VAL A 85 -8.22 2.06 -4.00
C VAL A 85 -8.51 1.46 -5.37
N GLU A 86 -9.04 2.26 -6.27
CA GLU A 86 -9.22 1.89 -7.66
C GLU A 86 -8.01 2.37 -8.47
N LEU A 87 -7.38 1.46 -9.21
CA LEU A 87 -6.36 1.84 -10.18
C LEU A 87 -7.03 2.65 -11.29
N LEU A 88 -6.49 3.82 -11.59
CA LEU A 88 -6.82 4.49 -12.83
C LEU A 88 -5.88 3.91 -13.87
N ASP A 89 -6.44 3.27 -14.89
CA ASP A 89 -5.65 2.73 -15.99
C ASP A 89 -4.86 3.88 -16.64
N ASP A 90 -3.55 3.91 -16.39
CA ASP A 90 -2.59 4.59 -17.27
C ASP A 90 -2.34 3.70 -18.51
N LEU A 91 -3.41 3.22 -19.15
CA LEU A 91 -3.32 2.76 -20.53
C LEU A 91 -2.91 3.99 -21.36
N PHE A 92 -1.65 4.02 -21.80
CA PHE A 92 -0.89 5.10 -22.47
C PHE A 92 -0.20 6.06 -21.48
N GLU A 93 1.13 6.09 -21.37
CA GLU A 93 2.03 6.53 -22.45
C GLU A 93 3.06 5.48 -22.88
N GLY A 94 3.23 5.40 -24.21
CA GLY A 94 4.22 4.58 -24.86
C GLY A 94 5.65 4.87 -24.39
N GLN A 95 6.46 3.83 -24.52
CA GLN A 95 7.91 3.90 -24.54
C GLN A 95 8.36 5.12 -25.36
N GLY A 96 9.28 5.89 -24.79
CA GLY A 96 9.86 7.02 -25.47
C GLY A 96 10.58 6.58 -26.75
N GLU A 97 10.36 7.33 -27.82
CA GLU A 97 11.43 7.66 -28.74
C GLU A 97 11.71 9.16 -28.64
N PRO A 98 12.99 9.57 -28.56
CA PRO A 98 13.38 10.94 -28.35
C PRO A 98 13.22 11.77 -29.64
N THR A 99 12.82 13.02 -29.42
CA THR A 99 12.96 14.16 -30.31
C THR A 99 14.19 14.11 -31.23
N ILE A 100 13.97 14.09 -32.54
CA ILE A 100 14.91 14.70 -33.49
C ILE A 100 14.11 15.38 -34.62
N ALA A 101 13.84 16.67 -34.46
CA ALA A 101 13.91 17.63 -35.56
C ALA A 101 15.30 18.27 -35.45
N PRO A 102 16.11 18.34 -36.53
CA PRO A 102 15.90 19.28 -37.65
C PRO A 102 16.32 18.64 -39.01
N LYS A 103 16.23 19.22 -40.21
CA LYS A 103 16.22 20.61 -40.70
C LYS A 103 15.57 20.63 -42.09
#